data_AF-A0A6N7Q5G9-F1
#
_entry.id   AF-A0A6N7Q5G9-F1
#
_cell.length_a   1.000
_cell.length_b   1.000
_cell.length_c   1.000
_cell.angle_alpha   90.00
_cell.angle_beta   90.00
_cell.angle_gamma   90.00
#
_symmetry.space_group_name_H-M   'P 1'
#
loop_
_entity.id
_entity.type
_entity.pdbx_description
1 polymer ?
#
loop_
_entity_poly.entity_id
_entity_poly.type
_entity_poly.pdbx_seq_one_letter_code
_entity_poly.pdbx_strand_id
1 'polypeptide(L)'
;MAFWSTADVELVSRVVTAKTKNDRRVRGKLTLHFAEAQTQGSADDAADRAATLVEELLWEALDHEQVIGAEAELAAALRLRLPPRFPTIRSIDIAALHLVGDPGTSAALRRASTTSMRAVTAPVSTPSPITTRGASPSTMPPAGDSASGSFRVAQLGASPSGSFRAPLSSAGPASGPVSTPSPRSSAPPTRRGTLGRMRAIIPGMMLAAGAPPEAIGQSLGPFVRDCAGRILVGFLRAYDLLTLRGLALEEGSAEVLAALVPVSDAPLGGYEASRTAELGRWQNAFGEGVFQRVRRESQVAAIYLAHMALGRLGVPPSVGLPILQEAAPSAFAGERGTVLEMARYVSLPAEDFVPALCNHLVEVVGHGDASQLAAALAPLVTSVEEDMAVAATFARDATGI
;
A
#
# COMPACT_ATOMS: atom_id res chain seq x y z
N MET A 1 -4.39 -30.29 -33.29
CA MET A 1 -3.32 -29.56 -32.58
C MET A 1 -3.69 -28.09 -32.61
N ALA A 2 -4.30 -27.60 -31.54
CA ALA A 2 -4.80 -26.23 -31.48
C ALA A 2 -3.67 -25.26 -31.10
N PHE A 3 -3.48 -24.26 -31.95
CA PHE A 3 -2.59 -23.11 -31.78
C PHE A 3 -2.98 -22.37 -30.50
N TRP A 4 -2.10 -22.40 -29.49
CA TRP A 4 -2.12 -21.40 -28.43
C TRP A 4 -1.65 -20.10 -29.10
N SER A 5 -2.59 -19.22 -29.42
CA SER A 5 -2.26 -17.84 -29.81
C SER A 5 -1.39 -17.26 -28.70
N THR A 6 -0.12 -16.99 -28.99
CA THR A 6 0.76 -16.25 -28.07
C THR A 6 0.06 -14.95 -27.75
N ALA A 7 -0.29 -14.72 -26.48
CA ALA A 7 -0.91 -13.48 -26.07
C ALA A 7 0.04 -12.32 -26.40
N ASP A 8 -0.49 -11.31 -27.08
CA ASP A 8 0.19 -10.07 -27.34
C ASP A 8 0.14 -9.21 -26.06
N VAL A 9 1.33 -8.86 -25.57
CA VAL A 9 1.55 -8.20 -24.28
C VAL A 9 2.14 -6.82 -24.54
N GLU A 10 1.43 -5.79 -24.08
CA GLU A 10 1.90 -4.38 -24.18
C GLU A 10 2.70 -3.94 -22.95
N LEU A 11 2.63 -4.69 -21.85
CA LEU A 11 3.23 -4.35 -20.57
C LEU A 11 3.71 -5.60 -19.82
N VAL A 12 4.93 -5.53 -19.28
CA VAL A 12 5.49 -6.58 -18.41
C VAL A 12 6.12 -5.96 -17.17
N SER A 13 6.03 -6.65 -16.04
CA SER A 13 6.62 -6.21 -14.77
C SER A 13 7.51 -7.29 -14.16
N ARG A 14 8.61 -6.88 -13.53
CA ARG A 14 9.51 -7.74 -12.75
C ARG A 14 9.87 -7.11 -11.41
N VAL A 15 10.02 -7.94 -10.39
CA VAL A 15 10.59 -7.53 -9.11
C VAL A 15 12.10 -7.62 -9.21
N VAL A 16 12.79 -6.53 -8.89
CA VAL A 16 14.26 -6.47 -8.86
C VAL A 16 14.73 -6.44 -7.42
N THR A 17 15.81 -7.16 -7.11
CA THR A 17 16.41 -7.14 -5.76
C THR A 17 17.91 -7.24 -5.88
N ALA A 18 18.61 -6.18 -5.46
CA ALA A 18 20.07 -6.13 -5.52
C ALA A 18 20.65 -5.59 -4.21
N LYS A 19 21.96 -5.77 -4.05
CA LYS A 19 22.73 -5.09 -3.01
C LYS A 19 23.38 -3.84 -3.61
N THR A 20 23.45 -2.76 -2.84
CA THR A 20 24.29 -1.59 -3.14
C THR A 20 25.74 -1.86 -2.67
N LYS A 21 26.70 -0.98 -3.00
CA LYS A 21 28.11 -1.16 -2.60
C LYS A 21 28.32 -1.23 -1.09
N ASN A 22 27.46 -0.58 -0.31
CA ASN A 22 27.50 -0.67 1.16
C ASN A 22 26.75 -1.89 1.73
N ASP A 23 26.57 -2.94 0.92
CA ASP A 23 25.96 -4.23 1.30
C ASP A 23 24.48 -4.16 1.75
N ARG A 24 23.81 -3.02 1.52
CA ARG A 24 22.38 -2.86 1.80
C ARG A 24 21.57 -3.46 0.67
N ARG A 25 20.54 -4.24 1.01
CA ARG A 25 19.65 -4.84 0.01
C ARG A 25 18.50 -3.89 -0.29
N VAL A 26 18.33 -3.56 -1.57
CA VAL A 26 17.22 -2.77 -2.09
C VAL A 26 16.35 -3.66 -2.96
N ARG A 27 15.02 -3.50 -2.85
CA ARG A 27 14.02 -4.16 -3.68
C ARG A 27 13.08 -3.14 -4.28
N GLY A 28 12.70 -3.35 -5.54
CA GLY A 28 11.72 -2.53 -6.24
C GLY A 28 10.98 -3.31 -7.31
N LYS A 29 10.13 -2.61 -8.06
CA LYS A 29 9.38 -3.14 -9.20
C LYS A 29 9.79 -2.40 -10.47
N LEU A 30 10.25 -3.14 -11.47
CA LEU A 30 10.50 -2.68 -12.83
C LEU A 30 9.26 -2.96 -13.68
N THR A 31 8.83 -2.00 -14.49
CA THR A 31 7.76 -2.16 -15.49
C THR A 31 8.22 -1.62 -16.83
N LEU A 32 8.04 -2.42 -17.88
CA LEU A 32 8.34 -2.04 -19.26
C LEU A 32 7.02 -1.87 -20.02
N HIS A 33 6.85 -0.73 -20.68
CA HIS A 33 5.75 -0.47 -21.58
C HIS A 33 6.26 -0.52 -23.02
N PHE A 34 5.85 -1.52 -23.78
CA PHE A 34 6.32 -1.68 -25.16
C PHE A 34 5.62 -0.67 -26.09
N ALA A 35 6.33 -0.22 -27.13
CA ALA A 35 5.74 0.62 -28.15
C ALA A 35 4.77 -0.18 -29.03
N GLU A 36 5.12 -1.44 -29.29
CA GLU A 36 4.34 -2.42 -30.05
C GLU A 36 4.14 -3.66 -29.19
N ALA A 37 2.97 -4.29 -29.27
CA ALA A 37 2.68 -5.49 -28.51
C ALA A 37 3.70 -6.60 -28.82
N GLN A 38 4.16 -7.29 -27.78
CA GLN A 38 5.17 -8.34 -27.86
C GLN A 38 4.54 -9.69 -27.56
N THR A 39 5.07 -10.77 -28.11
CA THR A 39 4.70 -12.09 -27.61
C THR A 39 5.12 -12.21 -26.15
N GLN A 40 4.33 -12.92 -25.33
CA GLN A 40 4.63 -13.10 -23.90
C GLN A 40 6.08 -13.55 -23.63
N GLY A 41 6.61 -14.51 -24.39
CA GLY A 41 7.99 -14.95 -24.24
C GLY A 41 9.03 -13.85 -24.54
N SER A 42 8.81 -13.03 -25.57
CA SER A 42 9.68 -11.89 -25.89
C SER A 42 9.63 -10.81 -24.80
N ALA A 43 8.43 -10.56 -24.25
CA ALA A 43 8.21 -9.62 -23.18
C ALA A 43 8.93 -10.05 -21.88
N ASP A 44 8.78 -11.31 -21.49
CA ASP A 44 9.44 -11.88 -20.31
C ASP A 44 10.97 -11.86 -20.46
N ASP A 45 11.49 -12.31 -21.60
CA ASP A 45 12.92 -12.25 -21.94
C ASP A 45 13.47 -10.82 -21.86
N ALA A 46 12.69 -9.83 -22.33
CA ALA A 46 13.06 -8.43 -22.22
C ALA A 46 13.05 -7.95 -20.76
N ALA A 47 12.04 -8.31 -19.98
CA ALA A 47 11.93 -7.95 -18.58
C ALA A 47 13.09 -8.50 -17.74
N ASP A 48 13.51 -9.75 -17.98
CA ASP A 48 14.61 -10.41 -17.27
C ASP A 48 15.97 -9.77 -17.59
N ARG A 49 16.20 -9.44 -18.87
CA ARG A 49 17.40 -8.69 -19.27
C ARG A 49 17.45 -7.28 -18.65
N ALA A 50 16.32 -6.58 -18.67
CA ALA A 50 16.23 -5.24 -18.08
C ALA A 50 16.38 -5.30 -16.54
N ALA A 51 15.83 -6.32 -15.88
CA ALA A 51 16.01 -6.56 -14.46
C ALA A 51 17.49 -6.75 -14.10
N THR A 52 18.22 -7.56 -14.88
CA THR A 52 19.67 -7.76 -14.70
C THR A 52 20.44 -6.43 -14.77
N LEU A 53 20.13 -5.58 -15.75
CA LEU A 53 20.76 -4.26 -15.89
C LEU A 53 20.41 -3.31 -14.74
N VAL A 54 19.19 -3.39 -14.21
CA VAL A 54 18.80 -2.64 -13.00
C VAL A 54 19.59 -3.12 -11.79
N GLU A 55 19.80 -4.42 -11.63
CA GLU A 55 20.62 -4.97 -10.55
C GLU A 55 22.07 -4.47 -10.61
N GLU A 56 22.65 -4.36 -11.80
CA GLU A 56 23.96 -3.76 -12.02
C GLU A 56 23.99 -2.27 -11.64
N LEU A 57 22.98 -1.49 -12.06
CA LEU A 57 22.84 -0.07 -11.69
C LEU A 57 22.72 0.12 -10.18
N LEU A 58 21.94 -0.73 -9.51
CA LEU A 58 21.80 -0.72 -8.05
C LEU A 58 23.13 -1.09 -7.36
N TRP A 59 23.88 -2.04 -7.92
CA TRP A 59 25.20 -2.41 -7.43
C TRP A 59 26.25 -1.30 -7.62
N GLU A 60 26.08 -0.41 -8.58
CA GLU A 60 27.00 0.71 -8.80
C GLU A 60 26.85 1.85 -7.79
N ALA A 61 25.64 2.02 -7.24
CA ALA A 61 25.34 3.02 -6.23
C ALA A 61 26.19 2.83 -4.97
N LEU A 62 26.80 3.92 -4.51
CA LEU A 62 27.66 3.90 -3.32
C LEU A 62 26.84 3.61 -2.05
N ASP A 63 25.63 4.14 -2.01
CA ASP A 63 24.71 4.05 -0.88
C ASP A 63 23.26 3.89 -1.35
N HIS A 64 22.44 3.23 -0.54
CA HIS A 64 21.00 3.09 -0.75
C HIS A 64 20.25 4.43 -0.74
N GLU A 65 20.78 5.44 -0.05
CA GLU A 65 20.20 6.80 -0.05
C GLU A 65 20.27 7.46 -1.44
N GLN A 66 21.21 7.05 -2.29
CA GLN A 66 21.30 7.54 -3.68
C GLN A 66 20.27 6.88 -4.60
N VAL A 67 19.64 5.80 -4.14
CA VAL A 67 18.75 4.96 -4.93
C VAL A 67 17.28 5.24 -4.59
N ILE A 68 16.97 5.38 -3.30
CA ILE A 68 15.60 5.64 -2.83
C ILE A 68 15.22 7.08 -3.17
N GLY A 69 14.17 7.26 -3.97
CA GLY A 69 13.75 8.59 -4.47
C GLY A 69 14.41 8.99 -5.80
N ALA A 70 15.37 8.20 -6.31
CA ALA A 70 16.05 8.43 -7.58
C ALA A 70 15.53 7.50 -8.70
N GLU A 71 14.30 7.00 -8.58
CA GLU A 71 13.69 6.03 -9.49
C GLU A 71 13.71 6.49 -10.96
N ALA A 72 13.37 7.76 -11.20
CA ALA A 72 13.34 8.33 -12.54
C ALA A 72 14.74 8.41 -13.18
N GLU A 73 15.76 8.71 -12.38
CA GLU A 73 17.16 8.75 -12.83
C GLU A 73 17.66 7.35 -13.17
N LEU A 74 17.31 6.36 -12.34
CA LEU A 74 17.61 4.94 -12.61
C LEU A 74 16.92 4.44 -13.89
N ALA A 75 15.66 4.83 -14.11
CA ALA A 75 14.95 4.48 -15.34
C ALA A 75 15.60 5.12 -16.59
N ALA A 76 16.07 6.37 -16.48
CA ALA A 76 16.82 7.04 -17.54
C ALA A 76 18.17 6.36 -17.79
N ALA A 77 18.91 6.00 -16.74
CA ALA A 77 20.18 5.28 -16.84
C ALA A 77 19.99 3.88 -17.45
N LEU A 78 18.94 3.16 -17.07
CA LEU A 78 18.59 1.88 -17.67
C LEU A 78 18.35 2.03 -19.16
N ARG A 79 17.58 3.04 -19.58
CA ARG A 79 17.27 3.29 -20.99
C ARG A 79 18.53 3.47 -21.85
N LEU A 80 19.57 4.10 -21.29
CA LEU A 80 20.86 4.28 -21.97
C LEU A 80 21.69 2.99 -22.08
N ARG A 81 21.42 1.98 -21.24
CA ARG A 81 22.15 0.70 -21.20
C ARG A 81 21.45 -0.44 -21.92
N LEU A 82 20.21 -0.23 -22.37
CA LEU A 82 19.49 -1.26 -23.13
C LEU A 82 20.26 -1.64 -24.40
N PRO A 83 20.38 -2.93 -24.73
CA PRO A 83 21.11 -3.36 -25.92
C PRO A 83 20.42 -2.88 -27.21
N PRO A 84 21.15 -2.70 -28.33
CA PRO A 84 20.59 -2.21 -29.59
C PRO A 84 19.46 -3.07 -30.21
N ARG A 85 19.31 -4.33 -29.77
CA ARG A 85 18.25 -5.26 -30.21
C ARG A 85 17.14 -5.42 -29.16
N PHE A 86 17.06 -4.52 -28.19
CA PHE A 86 15.98 -4.54 -27.21
C PHE A 86 14.66 -4.10 -27.87
N PRO A 87 13.51 -4.72 -27.54
CA PRO A 87 12.21 -4.29 -28.06
C PRO A 87 11.97 -2.78 -27.83
N THR A 88 11.33 -2.11 -28.78
CA THR A 88 11.08 -0.66 -28.66
C THR A 88 10.22 -0.37 -27.43
N ILE A 89 10.76 0.40 -26.47
CA ILE A 89 10.07 0.74 -25.22
C ILE A 89 9.51 2.16 -25.28
N ARG A 90 8.20 2.30 -25.03
CA ARG A 90 7.50 3.57 -24.85
C ARG A 90 7.93 4.25 -23.55
N SER A 91 7.85 3.54 -22.43
CA SER A 91 8.26 4.01 -21.12
C SER A 91 8.83 2.88 -20.24
N ILE A 92 9.75 3.25 -19.36
CA ILE A 92 10.31 2.39 -18.32
C ILE A 92 9.92 3.03 -17.00
N ASP A 93 9.37 2.24 -16.09
CA ASP A 93 9.05 2.67 -14.74
C ASP A 93 9.77 1.78 -13.73
N ILE A 94 10.41 2.40 -12.74
CA ILE A 94 11.00 1.74 -11.58
C ILE A 94 10.28 2.35 -10.39
N ALA A 95 9.65 1.52 -9.55
CA ALA A 95 8.85 2.01 -8.44
C ALA A 95 9.11 1.23 -7.16
N ALA A 96 8.76 1.86 -6.05
CA ALA A 96 8.76 1.26 -4.71
C ALA A 96 10.12 0.69 -4.29
N LEU A 97 11.22 1.41 -4.58
CA LEU A 97 12.55 1.03 -4.11
C LEU A 97 12.63 1.19 -2.59
N HIS A 98 13.00 0.10 -1.89
CA HIS A 98 13.16 0.11 -0.44
C HIS A 98 14.23 -0.90 0.02
N LEU A 99 15.01 -0.51 1.03
CA LEU A 99 15.01 -1.16 2.35
C LEU A 99 14.59 -2.63 2.52
N VAL A 100 15.32 -3.65 2.07
CA VAL A 100 15.06 -5.04 2.49
C VAL A 100 16.00 -5.49 3.61
N GLY A 101 15.46 -5.57 4.82
CA GLY A 101 15.98 -6.42 5.89
C GLY A 101 17.43 -6.14 6.28
N ASP A 102 17.61 -5.11 7.10
CA ASP A 102 18.90 -4.77 7.66
C ASP A 102 18.93 -5.09 9.17
N PRO A 103 19.36 -6.30 9.56
CA PRO A 103 19.36 -6.72 10.96
C PRO A 103 20.33 -5.88 11.82
N GLY A 104 21.33 -5.23 11.21
CA GLY A 104 22.35 -4.46 11.92
C GLY A 104 21.92 -3.04 12.32
N THR A 105 21.17 -2.33 11.48
CA THR A 105 20.70 -0.97 11.78
C THR A 105 19.58 -0.94 12.82
N SER A 106 18.79 -2.02 12.91
CA SER A 106 17.81 -2.19 13.99
C SER A 106 18.43 -2.27 15.39
N ALA A 107 19.72 -2.64 15.51
CA ALA A 107 20.44 -2.72 16.78
C ALA A 107 21.24 -1.45 17.11
N ALA A 108 21.84 -0.78 16.11
CA ALA A 108 22.66 0.42 16.32
C ALA A 108 21.83 1.67 16.69
N LEU A 109 20.64 1.84 16.10
CA LEU A 109 19.71 2.91 16.48
C LEU A 109 19.19 2.79 17.92
N ARG A 110 19.23 1.60 18.52
CA ARG A 110 18.82 1.37 19.91
C ARG A 110 19.87 1.81 20.93
N ARG A 111 21.12 2.04 20.54
CA ARG A 111 22.21 2.34 21.48
C ARG A 111 22.62 3.82 21.51
N ALA A 112 22.22 4.62 20.51
CA ALA A 112 22.61 6.02 20.42
C ALA A 112 21.69 7.00 21.18
N SER A 113 20.53 6.56 21.67
CA SER A 113 19.51 7.47 22.27
C SER A 113 19.63 7.70 23.77
N THR A 114 20.69 7.22 24.44
CA THR A 114 20.94 7.51 25.86
C THR A 114 22.12 8.45 26.05
N THR A 115 21.98 9.71 25.62
CA THR A 115 22.90 10.77 26.07
C THR A 115 22.17 12.11 26.23
N SER A 116 21.79 12.38 27.49
CA SER A 116 21.65 13.67 28.18
C SER A 116 21.21 14.90 27.37
N MET A 117 19.99 15.38 27.61
CA MET A 117 19.70 16.81 27.50
C MET A 117 19.06 17.33 28.79
N ARG A 118 19.83 18.21 29.42
CA ARG A 118 19.56 18.97 30.65
C ARG A 118 18.52 20.07 30.34
N ALA A 119 17.48 20.15 31.17
CA ALA A 119 16.43 21.14 31.08
C ALA A 119 16.94 22.57 31.37
N VAL A 120 16.52 23.54 30.56
CA VAL A 120 16.54 24.97 30.89
C VAL A 120 15.12 25.49 30.73
N THR A 121 14.53 25.87 31.86
CA THR A 121 13.27 26.60 32.00
C THR A 121 13.41 28.05 31.54
N ALA A 122 12.44 28.57 30.79
CA ALA A 122 12.22 30.01 30.63
C ALA A 122 10.72 30.32 30.49
N PRO A 123 10.25 31.51 30.93
CA PRO A 123 8.86 31.72 31.32
C PRO A 123 7.96 32.37 30.25
N VAL A 124 6.67 32.19 30.52
CA VAL A 124 5.44 32.75 29.94
C VAL A 124 5.48 34.26 29.68
N SER A 125 4.88 34.69 28.56
CA SER A 125 4.29 36.02 28.40
C SER A 125 3.11 35.98 27.42
N THR A 126 1.93 36.34 27.92
CA THR A 126 0.66 36.61 27.21
C THR A 126 0.66 38.00 26.58
N PRO A 127 -0.21 38.26 25.57
CA PRO A 127 -1.10 39.42 25.71
C PRO A 127 -2.55 39.22 25.23
N SER A 128 -3.38 40.11 25.80
CA SER A 128 -4.85 40.25 25.85
C SER A 128 -5.55 40.69 24.54
N PRO A 129 -6.91 40.73 24.50
CA PRO A 129 -7.72 40.80 23.28
C PRO A 129 -8.17 42.22 22.93
N ILE A 130 -8.52 42.44 21.66
CA ILE A 130 -9.22 43.65 21.18
C ILE A 130 -10.50 43.25 20.45
N THR A 131 -11.60 43.85 20.89
CA THR A 131 -12.95 43.80 20.35
C THR A 131 -13.24 45.14 19.68
N THR A 132 -13.77 45.20 18.44
CA THR A 132 -14.97 45.98 18.04
C THR A 132 -15.26 46.00 16.53
N ARG A 133 -16.49 45.56 16.20
CA ARG A 133 -17.49 46.03 15.21
C ARG A 133 -17.10 47.01 14.08
N GLY A 134 -17.63 46.73 12.87
CA GLY A 134 -18.45 47.71 12.14
C GLY A 134 -18.39 47.73 10.60
N ALA A 135 -19.54 47.45 9.97
CA ALA A 135 -20.09 48.01 8.71
C ALA A 135 -19.57 47.57 7.31
N SER A 136 -20.50 47.01 6.52
CA SER A 136 -20.61 47.07 5.04
C SER A 136 -21.15 48.46 4.61
N PRO A 137 -21.12 48.95 3.33
CA PRO A 137 -21.60 48.25 2.11
C PRO A 137 -20.92 48.57 0.73
N SER A 138 -21.22 47.69 -0.24
CA SER A 138 -21.47 47.84 -1.69
C SER A 138 -20.80 48.91 -2.58
N THR A 139 -20.11 48.47 -3.65
CA THR A 139 -20.29 48.96 -5.05
C THR A 139 -19.61 48.04 -6.10
N MET A 140 -20.30 47.76 -7.23
CA MET A 140 -19.77 47.24 -8.50
C MET A 140 -19.55 48.41 -9.51
N PRO A 141 -19.25 48.17 -10.81
CA PRO A 141 -17.94 47.94 -11.45
C PRO A 141 -17.58 49.09 -12.43
N PRO A 142 -16.54 48.98 -13.29
CA PRO A 142 -16.85 48.66 -14.70
C PRO A 142 -15.80 47.84 -15.48
N ALA A 143 -16.23 47.48 -16.69
CA ALA A 143 -15.55 46.74 -17.75
C ALA A 143 -14.30 47.42 -18.34
N GLY A 144 -13.45 46.60 -18.97
CA GLY A 144 -12.33 47.05 -19.80
C GLY A 144 -11.85 45.94 -20.73
N ASP A 145 -11.87 46.27 -22.02
CA ASP A 145 -11.70 45.43 -23.20
C ASP A 145 -10.30 44.88 -23.50
N SER A 146 -10.31 43.79 -24.28
CA SER A 146 -9.45 43.46 -25.44
C SER A 146 -7.92 43.41 -25.32
N ALA A 147 -7.33 42.28 -25.77
CA ALA A 147 -6.61 42.23 -27.06
C ALA A 147 -6.09 40.82 -27.41
N SER A 148 -6.35 40.44 -28.67
CA SER A 148 -5.80 39.32 -29.42
C SER A 148 -4.27 39.36 -29.53
N GLY A 149 -3.62 38.21 -29.36
CA GLY A 149 -2.24 37.97 -29.75
C GLY A 149 -2.12 36.73 -30.62
N SER A 150 -2.19 36.91 -31.93
CA SER A 150 -1.92 35.91 -32.96
C SER A 150 -0.43 35.94 -33.28
N PHE A 151 0.27 34.80 -33.25
CA PHE A 151 1.59 34.67 -33.88
C PHE A 151 1.80 33.30 -34.52
N ARG A 152 2.64 33.34 -35.55
CA ARG A 152 2.65 32.54 -36.77
C ARG A 152 3.51 31.29 -36.71
N VAL A 153 3.15 30.42 -37.65
CA VAL A 153 3.87 29.35 -38.35
C VAL A 153 5.27 29.73 -38.87
N ALA A 154 6.21 28.79 -38.77
CA ALA A 154 7.28 28.42 -39.74
C ALA A 154 7.82 27.05 -39.25
N GLN A 155 7.74 25.89 -39.92
CA GLN A 155 8.05 25.41 -41.28
C GLN A 155 9.54 25.41 -41.65
N LEU A 156 9.99 24.23 -42.15
CA LEU A 156 11.26 23.85 -42.79
C LEU A 156 12.35 23.35 -41.82
N GLY A 157 13.09 22.27 -42.06
CA GLY A 157 13.30 21.50 -43.29
C GLY A 157 14.05 20.18 -43.02
N ALA A 158 14.22 19.41 -44.09
CA ALA A 158 14.56 17.99 -44.12
C ALA A 158 16.08 17.66 -44.14
N SER A 159 16.41 16.43 -43.67
CA SER A 159 17.41 15.42 -44.16
C SER A 159 18.89 15.83 -44.37
N PRO A 160 19.90 14.90 -44.50
CA PRO A 160 19.82 13.45 -44.76
C PRO A 160 20.82 12.52 -44.02
N SER A 161 20.51 11.21 -44.12
CA SER A 161 21.34 10.02 -44.39
C SER A 161 22.83 9.93 -43.99
N GLY A 162 23.17 8.83 -43.31
CA GLY A 162 24.53 8.30 -43.21
C GLY A 162 24.54 6.77 -43.02
N SER A 163 24.77 6.05 -44.12
CA SER A 163 24.98 4.60 -44.16
C SER A 163 26.37 4.22 -43.62
N PHE A 164 26.48 3.24 -42.72
CA PHE A 164 27.73 2.51 -42.53
C PHE A 164 27.51 1.01 -42.35
N ARG A 165 28.41 0.26 -43.00
CA ARG A 165 28.37 -1.16 -43.33
C ARG A 165 29.16 -1.96 -42.30
N ALA A 166 28.75 -3.21 -42.08
CA ALA A 166 29.37 -4.22 -41.22
C ALA A 166 30.84 -4.58 -41.59
N PRO A 167 31.52 -5.35 -40.73
CA PRO A 167 31.83 -6.72 -41.19
C PRO A 167 31.63 -7.84 -40.16
N LEU A 168 31.51 -9.04 -40.73
CA LEU A 168 31.41 -10.38 -40.14
C LEU A 168 32.74 -10.90 -39.56
N SER A 169 32.65 -11.80 -38.58
CA SER A 169 33.51 -12.98 -38.30
C SER A 169 32.87 -13.74 -37.12
N SER A 170 32.31 -14.95 -37.21
CA SER A 170 32.78 -16.31 -37.58
C SER A 170 33.49 -17.08 -36.44
N ALA A 171 32.85 -18.20 -36.02
CA ALA A 171 33.37 -19.43 -35.37
C ALA A 171 34.10 -19.30 -34.02
N GLY A 172 33.97 -20.16 -33.01
CA GLY A 172 33.47 -21.54 -32.86
C GLY A 172 33.70 -22.01 -31.40
N PRO A 173 33.51 -23.30 -31.06
CA PRO A 173 32.89 -23.74 -29.79
C PRO A 173 33.85 -24.33 -28.74
N ALA A 174 33.38 -24.47 -27.49
CA ALA A 174 33.93 -25.45 -26.55
C ALA A 174 32.89 -25.90 -25.51
N SER A 175 32.64 -27.21 -25.51
CA SER A 175 31.82 -27.99 -24.58
C SER A 175 32.48 -28.14 -23.21
N GLY A 176 31.69 -28.30 -22.14
CA GLY A 176 32.16 -28.70 -20.80
C GLY A 176 30.99 -28.89 -19.82
N PRO A 177 31.13 -29.74 -18.78
CA PRO A 177 30.17 -30.81 -18.54
C PRO A 177 29.03 -30.52 -17.55
N VAL A 178 28.00 -31.34 -17.73
CA VAL A 178 26.86 -31.63 -16.85
C VAL A 178 27.28 -31.91 -15.42
N SER A 179 26.59 -31.29 -14.47
CA SER A 179 26.51 -31.75 -13.08
C SER A 179 25.10 -31.52 -12.57
N THR A 180 24.39 -32.63 -12.36
CA THR A 180 23.09 -32.73 -11.70
C THR A 180 23.26 -32.70 -10.18
N PRO A 181 22.49 -31.88 -9.46
CA PRO A 181 22.16 -32.17 -8.07
C PRO A 181 20.67 -32.51 -7.91
N SER A 182 20.43 -33.61 -7.21
CA SER A 182 19.15 -34.16 -6.79
C SER A 182 18.21 -33.15 -6.11
N PRO A 183 16.88 -33.38 -6.14
CA PRO A 183 15.91 -32.45 -5.58
C PRO A 183 15.97 -32.51 -4.05
N ARG A 184 16.47 -31.45 -3.43
CA ARG A 184 16.19 -31.19 -2.01
C ARG A 184 14.74 -30.76 -1.91
N SER A 185 13.96 -31.58 -1.20
CA SER A 185 12.64 -31.23 -0.69
C SER A 185 12.71 -29.90 0.05
N SER A 186 12.33 -28.83 -0.63
CA SER A 186 12.11 -27.53 -0.03
C SER A 186 10.68 -27.50 0.49
N ALA A 187 10.52 -27.81 1.77
CA ALA A 187 9.34 -27.38 2.50
C ALA A 187 9.14 -25.86 2.27
N PRO A 188 7.91 -25.39 2.03
CA PRO A 188 7.66 -23.97 1.78
C PRO A 188 8.05 -23.17 3.03
N PRO A 189 8.74 -22.02 2.89
CA PRO A 189 9.03 -21.14 4.01
C PRO A 189 7.70 -20.59 4.56
N THR A 190 7.27 -21.17 5.66
CA THR A 190 6.17 -20.70 6.50
C THR A 190 6.61 -19.43 7.24
N ARG A 191 5.67 -18.47 7.39
CA ARG A 191 5.78 -17.15 8.03
C ARG A 191 6.40 -16.03 7.17
N ARG A 192 5.62 -15.60 6.17
CA ARG A 192 5.72 -14.25 5.60
C ARG A 192 5.47 -13.24 6.73
N GLY A 193 6.45 -12.38 6.97
CA GLY A 193 6.52 -11.54 8.17
C GLY A 193 5.33 -10.59 8.34
N THR A 194 4.85 -10.52 9.59
CA THR A 194 4.05 -9.46 10.21
C THR A 194 4.70 -8.09 9.97
N LEU A 195 4.49 -7.51 8.79
CA LEU A 195 5.30 -6.44 8.15
C LEU A 195 5.19 -5.04 8.79
N GLY A 196 5.09 -5.00 10.11
CA GLY A 196 5.19 -3.79 10.91
C GLY A 196 4.89 -4.03 12.38
N ARG A 197 5.35 -5.12 13.03
CA ARG A 197 5.24 -5.29 14.49
C ARG A 197 5.67 -3.98 15.19
N MET A 198 4.71 -3.19 15.67
CA MET A 198 4.94 -2.11 16.62
C MET A 198 6.01 -1.08 16.22
N ARG A 199 5.96 -0.44 15.04
CA ARG A 199 6.78 0.77 14.82
C ARG A 199 6.23 1.90 15.69
N ALA A 200 6.77 1.94 16.91
CA ALA A 200 6.45 2.78 18.04
C ALA A 200 5.05 2.51 18.63
N ILE A 201 5.02 1.76 19.73
CA ILE A 201 4.04 1.98 20.80
C ILE A 201 3.96 3.50 20.98
N ILE A 202 2.92 4.14 20.44
CA ILE A 202 2.79 5.58 20.52
C ILE A 202 2.60 5.87 22.01
N PRO A 203 3.36 6.80 22.61
CA PRO A 203 3.15 7.21 24.00
C PRO A 203 1.68 7.55 24.32
N GLY A 204 0.90 7.97 23.31
CA GLY A 204 -0.54 8.24 23.40
C GLY A 204 -1.46 7.03 23.57
N MET A 205 -1.01 5.79 23.30
CA MET A 205 -1.76 4.57 23.65
C MET A 205 -1.44 4.05 25.04
N MET A 206 -0.30 4.45 25.62
CA MET A 206 0.07 4.04 26.97
C MET A 206 -0.67 4.91 27.99
N LEU A 207 -1.94 4.60 28.19
CA LEU A 207 -2.74 5.20 29.25
C LEU A 207 -2.35 4.58 30.59
N ALA A 208 -2.49 5.37 31.66
CA ALA A 208 -2.33 4.86 33.01
C ALA A 208 -3.41 3.81 33.31
N ALA A 209 -3.07 2.80 34.13
CA ALA A 209 -4.05 1.84 34.61
C ALA A 209 -5.19 2.54 35.38
N GLY A 210 -6.43 2.12 35.14
CA GLY A 210 -7.63 2.78 35.65
C GLY A 210 -8.09 3.98 34.82
N ALA A 211 -7.61 4.12 33.58
CA ALA A 211 -8.10 5.14 32.67
C ALA A 211 -9.61 4.93 32.39
N PRO A 212 -10.38 6.03 32.25
CA PRO A 212 -11.80 5.92 31.96
C PRO A 212 -12.02 5.34 30.54
N PRO A 213 -13.11 4.57 30.31
CA PRO A 213 -13.42 3.97 29.01
C PRO A 213 -13.38 4.95 27.85
N GLU A 214 -13.75 6.21 28.08
CA GLU A 214 -13.75 7.27 27.09
C GLU A 214 -12.31 7.59 26.63
N ALA A 215 -11.37 7.76 27.56
CA ALA A 215 -9.98 8.02 27.21
C ALA A 215 -9.37 6.84 26.43
N ILE A 216 -9.71 5.61 26.83
CA ILE A 216 -9.26 4.39 26.15
C ILE A 216 -9.83 4.35 24.73
N GLY A 217 -11.14 4.60 24.57
CA GLY A 217 -11.79 4.63 23.27
C GLY A 217 -11.19 5.69 22.34
N GLN A 218 -10.93 6.90 22.85
CA GLN A 218 -10.27 7.96 22.08
C GLN A 218 -8.87 7.55 21.60
N SER A 219 -8.09 6.88 22.46
CA SER A 219 -6.76 6.37 22.10
C SER A 219 -6.82 5.25 21.06
N LEU A 220 -7.88 4.44 21.07
CA LEU A 220 -8.09 3.31 20.17
C LEU A 220 -8.65 3.73 18.80
N GLY A 221 -9.36 4.85 18.73
CA GLY A 221 -10.01 5.36 17.51
C GLY A 221 -9.11 5.38 16.25
N PRO A 222 -7.89 5.93 16.30
CA PRO A 222 -6.98 5.91 15.16
C PRO A 222 -6.62 4.49 14.65
N PHE A 223 -6.47 3.50 15.54
CA PHE A 223 -6.24 2.10 15.16
C PHE A 223 -7.46 1.49 14.46
N VAL A 224 -8.64 1.71 15.04
CA VAL A 224 -9.90 1.25 14.46
C VAL A 224 -10.12 1.85 13.07
N ARG A 225 -9.80 3.14 12.89
CA ARG A 225 -9.85 3.82 11.60
C ARG A 225 -8.94 3.17 10.56
N ASP A 226 -7.68 2.90 10.92
CA ASP A 226 -6.73 2.26 9.99
C ASP A 226 -7.15 0.82 9.64
N CYS A 227 -7.67 0.06 10.62
CA CYS A 227 -8.20 -1.28 10.38
C CYS A 227 -9.38 -1.25 9.41
N ALA A 228 -10.34 -0.34 9.60
CA ALA A 228 -11.46 -0.15 8.67
C ALA A 228 -10.98 0.23 7.26
N GLY A 229 -10.01 1.16 7.17
CA GLY A 229 -9.42 1.56 5.90
C GLY A 229 -8.71 0.41 5.18
N ARG A 230 -8.00 -0.46 5.92
CA ARG A 230 -7.36 -1.65 5.34
C ARG A 230 -8.36 -2.67 4.83
N ILE A 231 -9.44 -2.93 5.57
CA ILE A 231 -10.53 -3.81 5.12
C ILE A 231 -11.16 -3.23 3.84
N LEU A 232 -11.46 -1.93 3.83
CA LEU A 232 -12.01 -1.23 2.66
C LEU A 232 -11.10 -1.37 1.43
N VAL A 233 -9.84 -0.95 1.54
CA VAL A 233 -8.90 -1.01 0.41
C VAL A 233 -8.63 -2.44 -0.04
N GLY A 234 -8.52 -3.38 0.91
CA GLY A 234 -8.38 -4.80 0.61
C GLY A 234 -9.54 -5.34 -0.19
N PHE A 235 -10.77 -5.05 0.24
CA PHE A 235 -11.98 -5.43 -0.50
C PHE A 235 -11.99 -4.83 -1.90
N LEU A 236 -11.75 -3.53 -2.04
CA LEU A 236 -11.76 -2.85 -3.34
C LEU A 236 -10.75 -3.46 -4.32
N ARG A 237 -9.54 -3.80 -3.83
CA ARG A 237 -8.52 -4.48 -4.65
C ARG A 237 -8.89 -5.92 -4.98
N ALA A 238 -9.43 -6.68 -4.03
CA ALA A 238 -9.88 -8.05 -4.28
C ALA A 238 -11.00 -8.07 -5.31
N TYR A 239 -11.93 -7.15 -5.17
CA TYR A 239 -13.03 -6.97 -6.09
C TYR A 239 -12.56 -6.58 -7.51
N ASP A 240 -11.60 -5.66 -7.65
CA ASP A 240 -11.00 -5.35 -8.95
C ASP A 240 -10.41 -6.60 -9.62
N LEU A 241 -9.56 -7.32 -8.90
CA LEU A 241 -8.82 -8.45 -9.45
C LEU A 241 -9.74 -9.62 -9.81
N LEU A 242 -10.66 -9.98 -8.91
CA LEU A 242 -11.48 -11.19 -9.06
C LEU A 242 -12.74 -10.91 -9.88
N THR A 243 -13.45 -9.82 -9.59
CA THR A 243 -14.75 -9.53 -10.20
C THR A 243 -14.62 -8.75 -11.50
N LEU A 244 -13.81 -7.68 -11.52
CA LEU A 244 -13.71 -6.82 -12.70
C LEU A 244 -12.75 -7.38 -13.75
N ARG A 245 -11.60 -7.93 -13.30
CA ARG A 245 -10.57 -8.50 -14.18
C ARG A 245 -10.70 -10.00 -14.39
N GLY A 246 -11.55 -10.69 -13.62
CA GLY A 246 -11.80 -12.13 -13.79
C GLY A 246 -10.60 -13.02 -13.45
N LEU A 247 -9.69 -12.57 -12.58
CA LEU A 247 -8.54 -13.39 -12.19
C LEU A 247 -9.00 -14.53 -11.28
N ALA A 248 -8.62 -15.76 -11.61
CA ALA A 248 -8.88 -16.92 -10.76
C ALA A 248 -7.89 -16.97 -9.58
N LEU A 249 -8.39 -17.31 -8.40
CA LEU A 249 -7.55 -17.65 -7.25
C LEU A 249 -7.00 -19.06 -7.43
N GLU A 250 -5.87 -19.20 -8.11
CA GLU A 250 -5.17 -20.49 -8.21
C GLU A 250 -4.44 -20.82 -6.89
N GLU A 251 -4.33 -22.11 -6.59
CA GLU A 251 -3.60 -22.63 -5.45
C GLU A 251 -2.11 -22.24 -5.56
N GLY A 252 -1.67 -21.25 -4.78
CA GLY A 252 -0.33 -20.66 -4.90
C GLY A 252 -0.28 -19.18 -5.30
N SER A 253 -1.43 -18.51 -5.42
CA SER A 253 -1.57 -17.07 -5.72
C SER A 253 -1.12 -16.14 -4.58
N ALA A 254 0.00 -16.45 -3.92
CA ALA A 254 0.59 -15.67 -2.85
C ALA A 254 0.93 -14.23 -3.29
N GLU A 255 1.09 -13.98 -4.58
CA GLU A 255 1.29 -12.65 -5.15
C GLU A 255 -0.02 -11.86 -5.25
N VAL A 256 -1.12 -12.51 -5.67
CA VAL A 256 -2.46 -11.91 -5.66
C VAL A 256 -2.83 -11.54 -4.23
N LEU A 257 -2.68 -12.49 -3.29
CA LEU A 257 -2.93 -12.24 -1.87
C LEU A 257 -1.97 -11.17 -1.29
N ALA A 258 -0.73 -11.05 -1.78
CA ALA A 258 0.18 -9.97 -1.36
C ALA A 258 -0.29 -8.60 -1.84
N ALA A 259 -0.86 -8.49 -3.03
CA ALA A 259 -1.39 -7.23 -3.57
C ALA A 259 -2.60 -6.73 -2.75
N LEU A 260 -3.31 -7.65 -2.10
CA LEU A 260 -4.45 -7.36 -1.23
C LEU A 260 -4.07 -6.85 0.14
N VAL A 261 -2.86 -7.15 0.64
CA VAL A 261 -2.41 -6.68 1.95
C VAL A 261 -1.92 -5.24 1.84
N PRO A 262 -2.68 -4.26 2.33
CA PRO A 262 -2.30 -2.88 2.12
C PRO A 262 -1.24 -2.48 3.15
N VAL A 263 -0.06 -2.08 2.66
CA VAL A 263 1.01 -1.49 3.45
C VAL A 263 0.88 0.04 3.36
N SER A 264 1.04 0.75 4.47
CA SER A 264 1.14 2.21 4.48
C SER A 264 2.21 2.64 5.46
N ASP A 265 2.97 3.67 5.08
CA ASP A 265 3.94 4.36 5.94
C ASP A 265 3.31 5.59 6.62
N ALA A 266 1.99 5.77 6.48
CA ALA A 266 1.27 6.88 7.10
C ALA A 266 1.30 6.78 8.64
N PRO A 267 1.21 7.93 9.34
CA PRO A 267 0.99 7.93 10.78
C PRO A 267 -0.33 7.22 11.12
N LEU A 268 -0.43 6.73 12.35
CA LEU A 268 -1.63 6.05 12.84
C LEU A 268 -2.90 6.90 12.66
N GLY A 269 -3.96 6.30 12.15
CA GLY A 269 -5.20 6.96 11.77
C GLY A 269 -5.12 7.68 10.42
N GLY A 270 -3.97 7.65 9.75
CA GLY A 270 -3.69 8.28 8.47
C GLY A 270 -3.70 7.29 7.29
N TYR A 271 -3.97 6.01 7.52
CA TYR A 271 -3.96 4.99 6.47
C TYR A 271 -4.91 5.38 5.32
N GLU A 272 -6.16 5.71 5.64
CA GLU A 272 -7.16 6.05 4.64
C GLU A 272 -6.78 7.32 3.85
N ALA A 273 -6.28 8.35 4.55
CA ALA A 273 -5.80 9.58 3.94
C ALA A 273 -4.65 9.33 2.95
N SER A 274 -3.74 8.41 3.26
CA SER A 274 -2.66 7.99 2.36
C SER A 274 -3.14 7.31 1.07
N ARG A 275 -4.42 6.91 1.03
CA ARG A 275 -5.07 6.24 -0.10
C ARG A 275 -6.15 7.11 -0.76
N THR A 276 -6.20 8.40 -0.47
CA THR A 276 -7.23 9.33 -1.01
C THR A 276 -7.40 9.23 -2.53
N ALA A 277 -6.30 9.17 -3.30
CA ALA A 277 -6.39 9.06 -4.75
C ALA A 277 -6.97 7.71 -5.23
N GLU A 278 -6.66 6.61 -4.53
CA GLU A 278 -7.22 5.29 -4.82
C GLU A 278 -8.71 5.25 -4.48
N LEU A 279 -9.08 5.76 -3.30
CA LEU A 279 -10.46 5.81 -2.84
C LEU A 279 -11.33 6.72 -3.71
N GLY A 280 -10.81 7.87 -4.15
CA GLY A 280 -11.51 8.78 -5.06
C GLY A 280 -11.84 8.12 -6.41
N ARG A 281 -10.96 7.25 -6.94
CA ARG A 281 -11.27 6.48 -8.15
C ARG A 281 -12.40 5.50 -7.93
N TRP A 282 -12.41 4.81 -6.79
CA TRP A 282 -13.48 3.86 -6.44
C TRP A 282 -14.82 4.53 -6.17
N GLN A 283 -14.80 5.67 -5.49
CA GLN A 283 -15.98 6.50 -5.26
C GLN A 283 -16.57 6.99 -6.59
N ASN A 284 -15.73 7.41 -7.54
CA ASN A 284 -16.17 7.78 -8.89
C ASN A 284 -16.73 6.58 -9.67
N ALA A 285 -16.14 5.39 -9.53
CA ALA A 285 -16.55 4.19 -10.24
C ALA A 285 -17.88 3.61 -9.73
N PHE A 286 -18.05 3.51 -8.42
CA PHE A 286 -19.27 2.96 -7.80
C PHE A 286 -20.40 4.00 -7.63
N GLY A 287 -20.04 5.28 -7.65
CA GLY A 287 -20.89 6.36 -7.17
C GLY A 287 -20.91 6.46 -5.64
N GLU A 288 -21.21 7.67 -5.15
CA GLU A 288 -21.14 8.03 -3.74
C GLU A 288 -21.93 7.07 -2.83
N GLY A 289 -23.19 6.79 -3.19
CA GLY A 289 -24.08 6.03 -2.32
C GLY A 289 -23.63 4.57 -2.10
N VAL A 290 -23.14 3.90 -3.13
CA VAL A 290 -22.61 2.53 -3.02
C VAL A 290 -21.29 2.56 -2.24
N PHE A 291 -20.40 3.48 -2.59
CA PHE A 291 -19.10 3.60 -1.95
C PHE A 291 -19.20 3.85 -0.43
N GLN A 292 -20.09 4.77 0.00
CA GLN A 292 -20.30 5.02 1.43
C GLN A 292 -20.88 3.79 2.16
N ARG A 293 -21.71 2.97 1.52
CA ARG A 293 -22.19 1.72 2.13
C ARG A 293 -21.08 0.68 2.27
N VAL A 294 -20.20 0.54 1.28
CA VAL A 294 -19.02 -0.34 1.36
C VAL A 294 -18.06 0.12 2.46
N ARG A 295 -17.82 1.43 2.53
CA ARG A 295 -17.02 2.06 3.59
C ARG A 295 -17.63 1.79 4.96
N ARG A 296 -18.94 2.00 5.10
CA ARG A 296 -19.70 1.71 6.33
C ARG A 296 -19.54 0.27 6.78
N GLU A 297 -19.67 -0.70 5.87
CA GLU A 297 -19.47 -2.11 6.22
C GLU A 297 -18.06 -2.39 6.74
N SER A 298 -17.05 -1.78 6.12
CA SER A 298 -15.65 -1.92 6.55
C SER A 298 -15.42 -1.34 7.96
N GLN A 299 -16.11 -0.26 8.31
CA GLN A 299 -16.09 0.32 9.66
C GLN A 299 -16.75 -0.59 10.70
N VAL A 300 -17.92 -1.17 10.38
CA VAL A 300 -18.61 -2.10 11.28
C VAL A 300 -17.79 -3.37 11.50
N ALA A 301 -17.17 -3.90 10.45
CA ALA A 301 -16.24 -5.01 10.54
C ALA A 301 -15.07 -4.70 11.49
N ALA A 302 -14.45 -3.52 11.39
CA ALA A 302 -13.36 -3.12 12.27
C ALA A 302 -13.80 -3.00 13.75
N ILE A 303 -15.00 -2.45 14.00
CA ILE A 303 -15.57 -2.37 15.35
C ILE A 303 -15.88 -3.76 15.93
N TYR A 304 -16.41 -4.67 15.12
CA TYR A 304 -16.61 -6.07 15.51
C TYR A 304 -15.30 -6.75 15.87
N LEU A 305 -14.24 -6.58 15.07
CA LEU A 305 -12.92 -7.15 15.37
C LEU A 305 -12.34 -6.58 16.68
N ALA A 306 -12.55 -5.29 16.94
CA ALA A 306 -12.16 -4.66 18.21
C ALA A 306 -12.94 -5.25 19.40
N HIS A 307 -14.25 -5.49 19.25
CA HIS A 307 -15.07 -6.16 20.24
C HIS A 307 -14.57 -7.58 20.56
N MET A 308 -14.29 -8.37 19.53
CA MET A 308 -13.75 -9.72 19.69
C MET A 308 -12.38 -9.72 20.37
N ALA A 309 -11.49 -8.79 19.99
CA ALA A 309 -10.17 -8.66 20.58
C ALA A 309 -10.23 -8.33 22.08
N LEU A 310 -11.08 -7.37 22.48
CA LEU A 310 -11.30 -7.03 23.89
C LEU A 310 -11.89 -8.20 24.68
N GLY A 311 -12.90 -8.88 24.12
CA GLY A 311 -13.55 -10.03 24.76
C GLY A 311 -12.58 -11.20 24.99
N ARG A 312 -11.72 -11.51 24.02
CA ARG A 312 -10.69 -12.56 24.16
C ARG A 312 -9.65 -12.28 25.23
N LEU A 313 -9.42 -11.00 25.52
CA LEU A 313 -8.52 -10.56 26.58
C LEU A 313 -9.21 -10.45 27.95
N GLY A 314 -10.48 -10.86 28.04
CA GLY A 314 -11.25 -10.89 29.30
C GLY A 314 -11.83 -9.53 29.69
N VAL A 315 -11.83 -8.53 28.82
CA VAL A 315 -12.46 -7.24 29.11
C VAL A 315 -13.99 -7.42 29.16
N PRO A 316 -14.66 -7.17 30.30
CA PRO A 316 -16.10 -7.39 30.41
C PRO A 316 -16.89 -6.50 29.44
N PRO A 317 -18.04 -6.95 28.91
CA PRO A 317 -18.87 -6.14 28.02
C PRO A 317 -19.29 -4.79 28.60
N SER A 318 -19.49 -4.71 29.93
CA SER A 318 -19.81 -3.47 30.64
C SER A 318 -18.72 -2.41 30.56
N VAL A 319 -17.48 -2.79 30.21
CA VAL A 319 -16.33 -1.89 30.02
C VAL A 319 -15.98 -1.78 28.54
N GLY A 320 -15.95 -2.91 27.83
CA GLY A 320 -15.60 -2.96 26.41
C GLY A 320 -16.57 -2.20 25.52
N LEU A 321 -17.89 -2.28 25.77
CA LEU A 321 -18.87 -1.56 24.95
C LEU A 321 -18.75 -0.03 25.09
N PRO A 322 -18.63 0.56 26.28
CA PRO A 322 -18.31 1.98 26.43
C PRO A 322 -17.02 2.41 25.69
N ILE A 323 -15.94 1.61 25.76
CA ILE A 323 -14.70 1.90 25.01
C ILE A 323 -14.99 2.00 23.51
N LEU A 324 -15.75 1.05 22.95
CA LEU A 324 -16.09 1.04 21.52
C LEU A 324 -17.06 2.16 21.14
N GLN A 325 -17.99 2.51 22.02
CA GLN A 325 -18.92 3.64 21.83
C GLN A 325 -18.19 4.98 21.71
N GLU A 326 -17.03 5.13 22.35
CA GLU A 326 -16.18 6.31 22.19
C GLU A 326 -15.17 6.15 21.04
N ALA A 327 -14.64 4.96 20.81
CA ALA A 327 -13.69 4.71 19.71
C ALA A 327 -14.32 4.93 18.33
N ALA A 328 -15.58 4.51 18.13
CA ALA A 328 -16.28 4.63 16.85
C ALA A 328 -16.41 6.09 16.35
N PRO A 329 -16.97 7.06 17.12
CA PRO A 329 -17.07 8.44 16.66
C PRO A 329 -15.69 9.11 16.50
N SER A 330 -14.70 8.75 17.35
CA SER A 330 -13.31 9.19 17.19
C SER A 330 -12.71 8.69 15.87
N ALA A 331 -12.95 7.42 15.52
CA ALA A 331 -12.47 6.79 14.29
C ALA A 331 -13.17 7.35 13.04
N PHE A 332 -14.47 7.60 13.08
CA PHE A 332 -15.29 7.80 11.89
C PHE A 332 -15.98 9.17 11.84
N ALA A 333 -15.30 10.21 12.31
CA ALA A 333 -15.76 11.62 12.23
C ALA A 333 -17.19 11.83 12.76
N GLY A 334 -17.56 11.15 13.84
CA GLY A 334 -18.88 11.27 14.48
C GLY A 334 -20.00 10.44 13.83
N GLU A 335 -19.69 9.54 12.89
CA GLU A 335 -20.66 8.55 12.43
C GLU A 335 -21.21 7.73 13.61
N ARG A 336 -22.54 7.68 13.71
CA ARG A 336 -23.24 6.99 14.82
C ARG A 336 -23.75 5.63 14.37
N GLY A 337 -23.97 4.73 15.32
CA GLY A 337 -24.64 3.44 15.07
C GLY A 337 -23.73 2.29 14.68
N THR A 338 -22.43 2.52 14.43
CA THR A 338 -21.49 1.47 14.00
C THR A 338 -21.37 0.34 15.03
N VAL A 339 -21.40 0.69 16.32
CA VAL A 339 -21.40 -0.27 17.44
C VAL A 339 -22.71 -1.06 17.53
N LEU A 340 -23.85 -0.45 17.21
CA LEU A 340 -25.14 -1.19 17.20
C LEU A 340 -25.20 -2.16 16.03
N GLU A 341 -24.71 -1.72 14.87
CA GLU A 341 -24.67 -2.51 13.65
C GLU A 341 -23.77 -3.74 13.75
N MET A 342 -22.72 -3.72 14.58
CA MET A 342 -21.83 -4.87 14.77
C MET A 342 -22.56 -6.11 15.32
N ALA A 343 -23.73 -5.94 15.95
CA ALA A 343 -24.52 -7.01 16.52
C ALA A 343 -24.86 -8.12 15.50
N ARG A 344 -24.93 -7.80 14.20
CA ARG A 344 -25.13 -8.79 13.13
C ARG A 344 -23.99 -9.81 13.02
N TYR A 345 -22.78 -9.42 13.43
CA TYR A 345 -21.60 -10.31 13.42
C TYR A 345 -21.40 -11.02 14.76
N VAL A 346 -21.85 -10.43 15.89
CA VAL A 346 -21.68 -11.00 17.24
C VAL A 346 -22.33 -12.38 17.42
N SER A 347 -23.41 -12.65 16.68
CA SER A 347 -24.13 -13.93 16.77
C SER A 347 -23.54 -15.02 15.89
N LEU A 348 -22.52 -14.70 15.08
CA LEU A 348 -21.93 -15.64 14.13
C LEU A 348 -20.77 -16.41 14.78
N PRO A 349 -20.56 -17.68 14.39
CA PRO A 349 -19.29 -18.36 14.61
C PRO A 349 -18.12 -17.54 14.02
N ALA A 350 -16.93 -17.64 14.63
CA ALA A 350 -15.78 -16.84 14.23
C ALA A 350 -15.35 -17.13 12.78
N GLU A 351 -15.44 -18.39 12.37
CA GLU A 351 -15.16 -18.88 11.02
C GLU A 351 -16.12 -18.33 9.96
N ASP A 352 -17.33 -17.95 10.34
CA ASP A 352 -18.37 -17.45 9.43
C ASP A 352 -18.32 -15.93 9.24
N PHE A 353 -17.50 -15.21 10.01
CA PHE A 353 -17.39 -13.77 9.93
C PHE A 353 -16.93 -13.27 8.56
N VAL A 354 -15.84 -13.81 8.01
CA VAL A 354 -15.30 -13.36 6.70
C VAL A 354 -16.27 -13.66 5.56
N PRO A 355 -16.87 -14.87 5.45
CA PRO A 355 -17.94 -15.12 4.49
C PRO A 355 -19.12 -14.15 4.63
N ALA A 356 -19.62 -13.90 5.84
CA ALA A 356 -20.73 -12.99 6.06
C ALA A 356 -20.42 -11.54 5.66
N LEU A 357 -19.22 -11.05 6.02
CA LEU A 357 -18.72 -9.74 5.59
C LEU A 357 -18.69 -9.62 4.05
N CYS A 358 -18.13 -10.63 3.37
CA CYS A 358 -18.03 -10.62 1.91
C CYS A 358 -19.39 -10.70 1.22
N ASN A 359 -20.35 -11.46 1.79
CA ASN A 359 -21.74 -11.48 1.32
C ASN A 359 -22.36 -10.08 1.37
N HIS A 360 -22.30 -9.39 2.51
CA HIS A 360 -22.84 -8.02 2.62
C HIS A 360 -22.15 -7.04 1.67
N LEU A 361 -20.82 -7.12 1.52
CA LEU A 361 -20.09 -6.25 0.61
C LEU A 361 -20.48 -6.50 -0.86
N VAL A 362 -20.68 -7.76 -1.27
CA VAL A 362 -21.17 -8.11 -2.60
C VAL A 362 -22.62 -7.67 -2.80
N GLU A 363 -23.49 -7.81 -1.80
CA GLU A 363 -24.87 -7.32 -1.85
C GLU A 363 -24.92 -5.79 -2.03
N VAL A 364 -24.06 -5.04 -1.34
CA VAL A 364 -23.97 -3.59 -1.44
C VAL A 364 -23.55 -3.15 -2.85
N VAL A 365 -22.59 -3.85 -3.44
CA VAL A 365 -22.06 -3.56 -4.79
C VAL A 365 -22.97 -4.11 -5.90
N GLY A 366 -23.76 -5.15 -5.60
CA GLY A 366 -24.75 -5.76 -6.48
C GLY A 366 -24.22 -6.85 -7.41
N HIS A 367 -22.93 -7.17 -7.36
CA HIS A 367 -22.35 -8.28 -8.13
C HIS A 367 -20.98 -8.72 -7.58
N GLY A 368 -20.57 -9.93 -7.97
CA GLY A 368 -19.32 -10.57 -7.52
C GLY A 368 -19.58 -11.94 -6.91
N ASP A 369 -18.51 -12.73 -6.75
CA ASP A 369 -18.56 -14.01 -6.04
C ASP A 369 -18.03 -13.83 -4.61
N ALA A 370 -18.95 -13.84 -3.64
CA ALA A 370 -18.62 -13.64 -2.24
C ALA A 370 -17.70 -14.74 -1.69
N SER A 371 -17.75 -15.96 -2.21
CA SER A 371 -16.90 -17.06 -1.76
C SER A 371 -15.44 -16.86 -2.16
N GLN A 372 -15.21 -16.40 -3.39
CA GLN A 372 -13.87 -16.06 -3.87
C GLN A 372 -13.31 -14.83 -3.14
N LEU A 373 -14.14 -13.81 -2.91
CA LEU A 373 -13.76 -12.64 -2.13
C LEU A 373 -13.42 -13.02 -0.68
N ALA A 374 -14.19 -13.92 -0.06
CA ALA A 374 -13.89 -14.40 1.29
C ALA A 374 -12.55 -15.14 1.35
N ALA A 375 -12.27 -16.03 0.39
CA ALA A 375 -10.98 -16.71 0.30
C ALA A 375 -9.81 -15.73 0.12
N ALA A 376 -10.00 -14.68 -0.68
CA ALA A 376 -9.00 -13.66 -0.93
C ALA A 376 -8.76 -12.71 0.26
N LEU A 377 -9.83 -12.35 0.98
CA LEU A 377 -9.77 -11.41 2.09
C LEU A 377 -9.41 -12.05 3.43
N ALA A 378 -9.60 -13.36 3.59
CA ALA A 378 -9.31 -14.06 4.85
C ALA A 378 -7.91 -13.75 5.41
N PRO A 379 -6.80 -13.81 4.63
CA PRO A 379 -5.47 -13.47 5.15
C PRO A 379 -5.33 -12.02 5.62
N LEU A 380 -6.01 -11.08 4.96
CA LEU A 380 -6.03 -9.68 5.36
C LEU A 380 -6.80 -9.51 6.66
N VAL A 381 -7.98 -10.10 6.78
CA VAL A 381 -8.80 -10.02 7.99
C VAL A 381 -8.05 -10.63 9.18
N THR A 382 -7.39 -11.78 9.00
CA THR A 382 -6.52 -12.35 10.03
C THR A 382 -5.40 -11.38 10.44
N SER A 383 -4.76 -10.70 9.48
CA SER A 383 -3.75 -9.69 9.82
C SER A 383 -4.32 -8.50 10.60
N VAL A 384 -5.53 -8.04 10.26
CA VAL A 384 -6.20 -6.95 10.97
C VAL A 384 -6.61 -7.40 12.38
N GLU A 385 -7.05 -8.64 12.53
CA GLU A 385 -7.39 -9.25 13.82
C GLU A 385 -6.16 -9.35 14.75
N GLU A 386 -5.00 -9.75 14.21
CA GLU A 386 -3.74 -9.76 14.95
C GLU A 386 -3.34 -8.35 15.42
N ASP A 387 -3.44 -7.34 14.55
CA ASP A 387 -3.15 -5.95 14.89
C ASP A 387 -4.12 -5.42 15.96
N MET A 388 -5.41 -5.78 15.86
CA MET A 388 -6.43 -5.40 16.82
C MET A 388 -6.23 -6.08 18.17
N ALA A 389 -5.79 -7.34 18.19
CA ALA A 389 -5.43 -8.04 19.42
C ALA A 389 -4.31 -7.32 20.18
N VAL A 390 -3.30 -6.81 19.47
CA VAL A 390 -2.24 -5.98 20.08
C VAL A 390 -2.82 -4.68 20.63
N ALA A 391 -3.63 -3.95 19.87
CA ALA A 391 -4.26 -2.72 20.37
C ALA A 391 -5.14 -2.97 21.62
N ALA A 392 -5.86 -4.09 21.64
CA ALA A 392 -6.69 -4.50 22.76
C ALA A 392 -5.88 -4.86 24.02
N THR A 393 -4.61 -5.31 23.90
CA THR A 393 -3.74 -5.50 25.09
C THR A 393 -3.49 -4.20 25.82
N PHE A 394 -3.20 -3.11 25.11
CA PHE A 394 -3.04 -1.79 25.71
C PHE A 394 -4.33 -1.28 26.34
N ALA A 395 -5.46 -1.47 25.65
CA ALA A 395 -6.77 -1.11 26.18
C ALA A 395 -7.08 -1.88 27.47
N ARG A 396 -6.83 -3.20 27.49
CA ARG A 396 -6.99 -4.04 28.68
C ARG A 396 -6.13 -3.54 29.84
N ASP A 397 -4.84 -3.32 29.61
CA ASP A 397 -3.92 -2.86 30.65
C ASP A 397 -4.34 -1.48 31.20
N ALA A 398 -4.83 -0.60 30.34
CA ALA A 398 -5.38 0.70 30.74
C ALA A 398 -6.66 0.59 31.59
N THR A 399 -7.47 -0.46 31.40
CA THR A 399 -8.65 -0.70 32.26
C THR A 399 -8.30 -1.02 33.71
N GLY A 400 -7.09 -1.54 33.97
CA GLY A 400 -6.66 -1.98 35.30
C GLY A 400 -7.29 -3.30 35.77
N ILE A 401 -7.86 -4.09 34.85
CA ILE A 401 -8.46 -5.42 35.10
C ILE A 401 -7.43 -6.53 34.89
#